data_AF-A0A545TM95-F1
#
_entry.id   AF-A0A545TM95-F1
#
_cell.length_a   1.000
_cell.length_b   1.000
_cell.length_c   1.000
_cell.angle_alpha   90.00
_cell.angle_beta   90.00
_cell.angle_gamma   90.00
#
_symmetry.space_group_name_H-M   'P 1'
#
loop_
_entity.id
_entity.type
_entity.pdbx_description
1 polymer ?
#
loop_
_entity_poly.entity_id
_entity_poly.type
_entity_poly.pdbx_seq_one_letter_code
_entity_poly.pdbx_strand_id
1 'polypeptide(L)'
;MLSRKLFQNRILVKIWVVILGAVILIGVTKVFLVKAEADAGQALRLTPSATQLPGWDPQGLDEVFAYAATLSTDALVIVTEGQTLGAFGKIEVPYHVHSIRKVFLSALVGQHIGAGAGRIRLEATLQELMIDDSPQPLSPVQRTVTVRHLLKSVSGINHPAAAEAGLTAEKNRRLGERENLPGKVWAYNNWDYNALTTVFEKRTAMSVAEAFDLGIAQPLAMQDYVREDVSYLEAPERSRHKAAMFHMSARDLARFGQLYLDKGVLESRRILSDSWIERITAEAVDTGDRGLRSRHGYLWWIPDADSGLPAASFWAWGFGQQALLIIPEWRSVIVHLSDTTEFRRRFFGLIQDDGLEPQAALEKLIVLCREPVEETAVFCAKDRFVSRSEFAELLRVIANARAEK
;
A
#
# COMPACT_ATOMS: atom_id res chain seq x y z
N MET A 1 64.01 -21.17 -13.93
CA MET A 1 63.50 -21.00 -12.55
C MET A 1 62.28 -20.05 -12.41
N LEU A 2 61.88 -19.28 -13.44
CA LEU A 2 60.75 -18.33 -13.34
C LEU A 2 59.33 -18.93 -13.48
N SER A 3 59.18 -20.14 -14.05
CA SER A 3 57.85 -20.72 -14.36
C SER A 3 57.11 -21.31 -13.13
N ARG A 4 57.84 -21.82 -12.11
CA ARG A 4 57.21 -22.41 -10.90
C ARG A 4 56.59 -21.38 -9.96
N LYS A 5 57.15 -20.16 -9.86
CA LYS A 5 56.62 -19.09 -8.98
C LYS A 5 55.29 -18.51 -9.48
N LEU A 6 55.11 -18.41 -10.80
CA LEU A 6 53.85 -17.93 -11.41
C LEU A 6 52.71 -18.94 -11.27
N PHE A 7 53.01 -20.24 -11.28
CA PHE A 7 51.99 -21.29 -11.11
C PHE A 7 51.53 -21.43 -9.64
N GLN A 8 52.46 -21.31 -8.67
CA GLN A 8 52.11 -21.29 -7.24
C GLN A 8 51.26 -20.06 -6.86
N ASN A 9 51.58 -18.87 -7.40
CA ASN A 9 50.78 -17.66 -7.14
C ASN A 9 49.35 -17.77 -7.70
N ARG A 10 49.14 -18.42 -8.85
CA ARG A 10 47.79 -18.61 -9.42
C ARG A 10 46.93 -19.58 -8.62
N ILE A 11 47.53 -20.61 -8.01
CA ILE A 11 46.84 -21.56 -7.14
C ILE A 11 46.50 -20.89 -5.80
N LEU A 12 47.44 -20.15 -5.21
CA LEU A 12 47.21 -19.39 -3.98
C LEU A 12 46.10 -18.35 -4.16
N VAL A 13 46.12 -17.56 -5.24
CA VAL A 13 45.05 -16.57 -5.53
C VAL A 13 43.69 -17.24 -5.71
N LYS A 14 43.61 -18.41 -6.38
CA LYS A 14 42.35 -19.15 -6.50
C LYS A 14 41.85 -19.70 -5.17
N ILE A 15 42.73 -20.19 -4.31
CA ILE A 15 42.38 -20.65 -2.95
C ILE A 15 41.89 -19.47 -2.11
N TRP A 16 42.56 -18.30 -2.18
CA TRP A 16 42.12 -17.10 -1.49
C TRP A 16 40.76 -16.58 -1.98
N VAL A 17 40.48 -16.60 -3.28
CA VAL A 17 39.16 -16.21 -3.83
C VAL A 17 38.06 -17.18 -3.40
N VAL A 18 38.33 -18.49 -3.36
CA VAL A 18 37.35 -19.48 -2.87
C VAL A 18 37.12 -19.37 -1.36
N ILE A 19 38.18 -19.13 -0.58
CA ILE A 19 38.06 -18.91 0.87
C ILE A 19 37.34 -17.59 1.15
N LEU A 20 37.65 -16.51 0.44
CA LEU A 20 36.96 -15.22 0.59
C LEU A 20 35.48 -15.36 0.18
N GLY A 21 35.18 -16.04 -0.93
CA GLY A 21 33.82 -16.34 -1.36
C GLY A 21 33.05 -17.20 -0.35
N ALA A 22 33.68 -18.21 0.24
CA ALA A 22 33.08 -19.03 1.29
C ALA A 22 32.89 -18.25 2.61
N VAL A 23 33.84 -17.39 2.99
CA VAL A 23 33.72 -16.53 4.18
C VAL A 23 32.64 -15.47 4.00
N ILE A 24 32.51 -14.89 2.80
CA ILE A 24 31.42 -13.97 2.45
C ILE A 24 30.09 -14.72 2.47
N LEU A 25 29.99 -15.90 1.86
CA LEU A 25 28.76 -16.70 1.86
C LEU A 25 28.36 -17.13 3.28
N ILE A 26 29.31 -17.55 4.12
CA ILE A 26 29.09 -17.87 5.54
C ILE A 26 28.72 -16.61 6.32
N GLY A 27 29.34 -15.47 6.02
CA GLY A 27 29.03 -14.17 6.64
C GLY A 27 27.62 -13.69 6.32
N VAL A 28 27.23 -13.74 5.04
CA VAL A 28 25.88 -13.42 4.56
C VAL A 28 24.85 -14.37 5.17
N THR A 29 25.11 -15.68 5.16
CA THR A 29 24.22 -16.68 5.78
C THR A 29 24.10 -16.48 7.30
N LYS A 30 25.21 -16.13 7.99
CA LYS A 30 25.18 -15.76 9.41
C LYS A 30 24.42 -14.46 9.67
N VAL A 31 24.55 -13.45 8.81
CA VAL A 31 23.77 -12.20 8.93
C VAL A 31 22.27 -12.49 8.76
N PHE A 32 21.89 -13.35 7.83
CA PHE A 32 20.51 -13.80 7.66
C PHE A 32 20.01 -14.59 8.88
N LEU A 33 20.80 -15.52 9.43
CA LEU A 33 20.44 -16.30 10.62
C LEU A 33 20.35 -15.45 11.89
N VAL A 34 21.31 -14.55 12.12
CA VAL A 34 21.31 -13.63 13.28
C VAL A 34 20.16 -12.64 13.22
N LYS A 35 19.75 -12.19 12.02
CA LYS A 35 18.55 -11.36 11.84
C LYS A 35 17.28 -12.17 12.11
N ALA A 36 17.15 -13.38 11.55
CA ALA A 36 16.01 -14.24 11.84
C ALA A 36 15.86 -14.50 13.35
N GLU A 37 16.97 -14.70 14.07
CA GLU A 37 16.96 -14.86 15.54
C GLU A 37 16.65 -13.54 16.29
N ALA A 38 17.17 -12.39 15.84
CA ALA A 38 16.95 -11.09 16.47
C ALA A 38 15.54 -10.51 16.23
N ASP A 39 14.98 -10.70 15.02
CA ASP A 39 13.65 -10.24 14.63
C ASP A 39 12.55 -11.24 15.06
N ALA A 40 12.86 -12.54 15.18
CA ALA A 40 11.99 -13.47 15.90
C ALA A 40 11.78 -13.06 17.37
N GLY A 41 12.73 -12.35 17.97
CA GLY A 41 12.59 -11.71 19.28
C GLY A 41 11.68 -10.47 19.31
N GLN A 42 11.32 -9.91 18.15
CA GLN A 42 10.37 -8.79 17.99
C GLN A 42 8.97 -9.25 17.54
N ALA A 43 8.79 -10.53 17.24
CA ALA A 43 7.47 -11.12 17.06
C ALA A 43 6.77 -11.20 18.42
N LEU A 44 5.96 -10.19 18.73
CA LEU A 44 5.12 -10.24 19.91
C LEU A 44 3.78 -10.90 19.55
N ARG A 45 3.70 -12.19 19.81
CA ARG A 45 2.40 -12.78 20.12
C ARG A 45 1.90 -12.15 21.41
N LEU A 46 0.86 -11.34 21.32
CA LEU A 46 0.05 -11.05 22.51
C LEU A 46 -0.57 -12.39 22.88
N THR A 47 -0.10 -13.03 23.95
CA THR A 47 -0.49 -14.40 24.30
C THR A 47 -1.98 -14.42 24.66
N PRO A 48 -2.88 -14.89 23.79
CA PRO A 48 -4.26 -15.10 24.17
C PRO A 48 -4.33 -16.53 24.74
N SER A 49 -5.28 -16.82 25.62
CA SER A 49 -5.58 -18.25 25.87
C SER A 49 -5.98 -18.92 24.55
N ALA A 50 -5.80 -20.23 24.37
CA ALA A 50 -6.22 -20.92 23.14
C ALA A 50 -7.71 -20.70 22.78
N THR A 51 -8.54 -20.32 23.77
CA THR A 51 -9.94 -19.90 23.61
C THR A 51 -10.15 -18.48 23.05
N GLN A 52 -9.09 -17.69 22.83
CA GLN A 52 -9.09 -16.32 22.32
C GLN A 52 -8.52 -16.21 20.88
N LEU A 53 -8.30 -17.33 20.19
CA LEU A 53 -7.87 -17.38 18.78
C LEU A 53 -8.99 -17.94 17.88
N PRO A 54 -10.17 -17.28 17.78
CA PRO A 54 -11.34 -17.85 17.13
C PRO A 54 -11.08 -18.17 15.65
N GLY A 55 -10.93 -19.47 15.35
CA GLY A 55 -10.67 -20.03 14.02
C GLY A 55 -9.26 -19.77 13.47
N TRP A 56 -8.28 -19.54 14.33
CA TRP A 56 -6.87 -19.43 13.93
C TRP A 56 -6.07 -20.58 14.54
N ASP A 57 -5.28 -21.26 13.71
CA ASP A 57 -4.34 -22.28 14.18
C ASP A 57 -3.14 -21.60 14.87
N PRO A 58 -2.89 -21.89 16.16
CA PRO A 58 -1.74 -21.33 16.84
C PRO A 58 -0.42 -21.69 16.16
N GLN A 59 -0.25 -22.89 15.61
CA GLN A 59 1.03 -23.20 14.94
C GLN A 59 1.14 -22.45 13.60
N GLY A 60 0.08 -22.42 12.80
CA GLY A 60 0.03 -21.64 11.56
C GLY A 60 0.31 -20.15 11.77
N LEU A 61 -0.18 -19.54 12.85
CA LEU A 61 0.17 -18.16 13.17
C LEU A 61 1.68 -17.98 13.45
N ASP A 62 2.39 -19.00 13.95
CA ASP A 62 3.84 -18.91 14.23
C ASP A 62 4.56 -18.88 12.89
N GLU A 63 4.12 -19.73 11.97
CA GLU A 63 4.61 -19.80 10.60
C GLU A 63 4.39 -18.47 9.86
N VAL A 64 3.25 -17.80 10.07
CA VAL A 64 3.00 -16.46 9.50
C VAL A 64 4.05 -15.45 9.95
N PHE A 65 4.28 -15.31 11.26
CA PHE A 65 5.23 -14.31 11.76
C PHE A 65 6.68 -14.69 11.48
N ALA A 66 7.00 -15.98 11.52
CA ALA A 66 8.31 -16.49 11.10
C ALA A 66 8.57 -16.20 9.62
N TYR A 67 7.58 -16.40 8.74
CA TYR A 67 7.70 -16.08 7.33
C TYR A 67 7.86 -14.57 7.11
N ALA A 68 7.04 -13.75 7.77
CA ALA A 68 7.17 -12.29 7.71
C ALA A 68 8.56 -11.79 8.14
N ALA A 69 9.17 -12.40 9.16
CA ALA A 69 10.53 -12.07 9.61
C ALA A 69 11.63 -12.38 8.56
N THR A 70 11.34 -13.25 7.58
CA THR A 70 12.25 -13.50 6.45
C THR A 70 12.17 -12.42 5.36
N LEU A 71 11.13 -11.58 5.40
CA LEU A 71 10.86 -10.54 4.42
C LEU A 71 11.43 -9.18 4.89
N SER A 72 11.36 -8.18 4.01
CA SER A 72 11.54 -6.76 4.38
C SER A 72 10.23 -6.17 4.96
N THR A 73 9.60 -6.91 5.87
CA THR A 73 8.43 -6.46 6.64
C THR A 73 8.92 -5.68 7.85
N ASP A 74 8.33 -4.51 8.09
CA ASP A 74 8.67 -3.67 9.25
C ASP A 74 7.56 -3.64 10.29
N ALA A 75 6.31 -3.87 9.85
CA ALA A 75 5.19 -4.11 10.75
C ALA A 75 4.18 -5.08 10.12
N LEU A 76 3.74 -6.07 10.88
CA LEU A 76 2.60 -6.94 10.54
C LEU A 76 1.68 -7.03 11.76
N VAL A 77 0.39 -6.78 11.57
CA VAL A 77 -0.64 -6.91 12.62
C VAL A 77 -1.81 -7.72 12.08
N ILE A 78 -2.26 -8.72 12.85
CA ILE A 78 -3.48 -9.46 12.59
C ILE A 78 -4.46 -9.19 13.72
N VAL A 79 -5.58 -8.55 13.41
CA VAL A 79 -6.70 -8.31 14.33
C VAL A 79 -7.86 -9.20 13.91
N THR A 80 -8.49 -9.88 14.86
CA THR A 80 -9.73 -10.65 14.63
C THR A 80 -10.70 -10.40 15.77
N GLU A 81 -11.97 -10.13 15.43
CA GLU A 81 -13.01 -9.77 16.41
C GLU A 81 -12.63 -8.60 17.33
N GLY A 82 -11.90 -7.61 16.79
CA GLY A 82 -11.41 -6.45 17.55
C GLY A 82 -10.23 -6.75 18.49
N GLN A 83 -9.70 -7.97 18.50
CA GLN A 83 -8.53 -8.36 19.30
C GLN A 83 -7.31 -8.57 18.42
N THR A 84 -6.18 -7.97 18.79
CA THR A 84 -4.89 -8.24 18.15
C THR A 84 -4.42 -9.64 18.51
N LEU A 85 -4.43 -10.56 17.55
CA LEU A 85 -4.00 -11.95 17.74
C LEU A 85 -2.47 -12.08 17.77
N GLY A 86 -1.79 -11.22 17.02
CA GLY A 86 -0.34 -11.17 17.00
C GLY A 86 0.17 -9.99 16.19
N ALA A 87 1.39 -9.59 16.51
CA ALA A 87 2.09 -8.50 15.87
C ALA A 87 3.56 -8.85 15.66
N PHE A 88 4.16 -8.27 14.63
CA PHE A 88 5.58 -8.36 14.35
C PHE A 88 6.11 -6.96 13.98
N GLY A 89 7.32 -6.65 14.45
CA GLY A 89 8.01 -5.41 14.15
C GLY A 89 7.46 -4.19 14.91
N LYS A 90 7.73 -2.99 14.39
CA LYS A 90 7.45 -1.71 15.09
C LYS A 90 6.08 -1.16 14.69
N ILE A 91 5.03 -1.70 15.31
CA ILE A 91 3.65 -1.42 14.91
C ILE A 91 3.17 0.01 15.23
N GLU A 92 3.88 0.71 16.11
CA GLU A 92 3.65 2.10 16.53
C GLU A 92 4.37 3.13 15.66
N VAL A 93 5.33 2.73 14.82
CA VAL A 93 6.07 3.67 13.98
C VAL A 93 5.21 4.08 12.78
N PRO A 94 5.01 5.38 12.53
CA PRO A 94 4.36 5.83 11.31
C PRO A 94 5.24 5.60 10.08
N TYR A 95 4.76 4.80 9.13
CA TYR A 95 5.42 4.54 7.85
C TYR A 95 4.71 5.27 6.71
N HIS A 96 5.43 5.55 5.63
CA HIS A 96 4.83 6.13 4.43
C HIS A 96 3.90 5.10 3.76
N VAL A 97 2.57 5.27 3.89
CA VAL A 97 1.59 4.26 3.45
C VAL A 97 1.24 4.32 1.95
N HIS A 98 1.87 5.23 1.21
CA HIS A 98 1.74 5.33 -0.24
C HIS A 98 0.27 5.38 -0.70
N SER A 99 -0.15 4.45 -1.56
CA SER A 99 -1.49 4.47 -2.16
C SER A 99 -2.62 4.10 -1.20
N ILE A 100 -2.33 3.58 0.00
CA ILE A 100 -3.35 3.42 1.05
C ILE A 100 -3.98 4.78 1.39
N ARG A 101 -3.26 5.90 1.24
CA ARG A 101 -3.78 7.27 1.43
C ARG A 101 -5.15 7.53 0.76
N LYS A 102 -5.42 6.84 -0.35
CA LYS A 102 -6.64 7.01 -1.14
C LYS A 102 -7.89 6.50 -0.42
N VAL A 103 -7.78 5.46 0.40
CA VAL A 103 -8.93 4.96 1.15
C VAL A 103 -9.31 5.88 2.30
N PHE A 104 -8.36 6.68 2.82
CA PHE A 104 -8.67 7.76 3.75
C PHE A 104 -9.50 8.85 3.05
N LEU A 105 -9.09 9.28 1.85
CA LEU A 105 -9.87 10.22 1.04
C LEU A 105 -11.27 9.66 0.72
N SER A 106 -11.39 8.37 0.44
CA SER A 106 -12.69 7.70 0.26
C SER A 106 -13.58 7.82 1.50
N ALA A 107 -13.03 7.53 2.69
CA ALA A 107 -13.76 7.67 3.96
C ALA A 107 -14.24 9.11 4.17
N LEU A 108 -13.36 10.10 3.95
CA LEU A 108 -13.69 11.52 4.11
C LEU A 108 -14.78 11.97 3.15
N VAL A 109 -14.71 11.58 1.87
CA VAL A 109 -15.79 11.86 0.92
C VAL A 109 -17.08 11.20 1.40
N GLY A 110 -17.04 9.95 1.84
CA GLY A 110 -18.18 9.22 2.39
C GLY A 110 -18.86 9.91 3.57
N GLN A 111 -18.09 10.49 4.50
CA GLN A 111 -18.62 11.28 5.63
C GLN A 111 -19.34 12.57 5.19
N HIS A 112 -19.00 13.08 4.01
CA HIS A 112 -19.48 14.37 3.51
C HIS A 112 -20.49 14.24 2.36
N ILE A 113 -20.96 13.03 2.04
CA ILE A 113 -22.00 12.87 1.01
C ILE A 113 -23.30 13.55 1.44
N GLY A 114 -23.95 14.24 0.51
CA GLY A 114 -25.26 14.83 0.72
C GLY A 114 -25.53 16.02 -0.20
N ALA A 115 -26.63 16.72 0.08
CA ALA A 115 -26.97 17.98 -0.56
C ALA A 115 -26.67 19.17 0.38
N GLY A 116 -26.36 20.33 -0.19
CA GLY A 116 -26.12 21.57 0.56
C GLY A 116 -24.65 21.94 0.76
N ALA A 117 -24.43 23.00 1.55
CA ALA A 117 -23.10 23.50 1.87
C ALA A 117 -22.31 22.47 2.70
N GLY A 118 -21.00 22.36 2.46
CA GLY A 118 -20.16 21.35 3.12
C GLY A 118 -20.38 19.91 2.65
N ARG A 119 -21.34 19.67 1.73
CA ARG A 119 -21.68 18.34 1.24
C ARG A 119 -21.26 18.11 -0.21
N ILE A 120 -21.00 16.84 -0.53
CA ILE A 120 -20.53 16.35 -1.81
C ILE A 120 -21.63 15.50 -2.46
N ARG A 121 -22.07 15.92 -3.65
CA ARG A 121 -22.96 15.13 -4.50
C ARG A 121 -22.12 14.25 -5.41
N LEU A 122 -22.37 12.94 -5.41
CA LEU A 122 -21.66 11.99 -6.27
C LEU A 122 -21.85 12.28 -7.77
N GLU A 123 -23.03 12.78 -8.15
CA GLU A 123 -23.36 13.13 -9.54
C GLU A 123 -22.98 14.57 -9.93
N ALA A 124 -22.37 15.34 -9.03
CA ALA A 124 -21.91 16.67 -9.41
C ALA A 124 -20.77 16.54 -10.42
N THR A 125 -20.90 17.26 -11.54
CA THR A 125 -19.87 17.28 -12.59
C THR A 125 -18.69 18.18 -12.20
N LEU A 126 -17.53 17.98 -12.80
CA LEU A 126 -16.39 18.89 -12.64
C LEU A 126 -16.77 20.31 -13.06
N GLN A 127 -17.61 20.46 -14.09
CA GLN A 127 -18.15 21.76 -14.50
C GLN A 127 -18.98 22.43 -13.40
N GLU A 128 -19.96 21.72 -12.81
CA GLU A 128 -20.79 22.23 -11.70
C GLU A 128 -19.93 22.65 -10.51
N LEU A 129 -18.85 21.91 -10.26
CA LEU A 129 -17.92 22.15 -9.15
C LEU A 129 -16.86 23.20 -9.49
N MET A 130 -16.83 23.71 -10.73
CA MET A 130 -15.80 24.59 -11.28
C MET A 130 -14.39 24.03 -11.01
N ILE A 131 -14.21 22.75 -11.33
CA ILE A 131 -12.93 22.03 -11.30
C ILE A 131 -12.39 22.01 -12.72
N ASP A 132 -11.14 22.42 -12.86
CA ASP A 132 -10.37 22.43 -14.10
C ASP A 132 -8.92 22.07 -13.75
N ASP A 133 -8.06 21.93 -14.75
CA ASP A 133 -6.65 21.56 -14.60
C ASP A 133 -5.69 22.54 -15.29
N SER A 134 -4.40 22.42 -14.99
CA SER A 134 -3.31 23.23 -15.54
C SER A 134 -2.01 22.42 -15.45
N PRO A 135 -1.11 22.46 -16.45
CA PRO A 135 -1.10 23.38 -17.62
C PRO A 135 -2.08 22.99 -18.73
N GLN A 136 -2.58 21.75 -18.74
CA GLN A 136 -3.57 21.28 -19.70
C GLN A 136 -4.98 21.45 -19.13
N PRO A 137 -5.82 22.36 -19.69
CA PRO A 137 -7.20 22.51 -19.24
C PRO A 137 -8.07 21.32 -19.67
N LEU A 138 -9.15 21.08 -18.93
CA LEU A 138 -10.13 20.05 -19.23
C LEU A 138 -10.93 20.41 -20.48
N SER A 139 -11.12 19.43 -21.36
CA SER A 139 -12.01 19.55 -22.51
C SER A 139 -13.50 19.65 -22.09
N PRO A 140 -14.40 20.02 -23.01
CA PRO A 140 -15.84 20.00 -22.75
C PRO A 140 -16.36 18.64 -22.28
N VAL A 141 -15.87 17.53 -22.84
CA VAL A 141 -16.27 16.18 -22.43
C VAL A 141 -15.73 15.84 -21.05
N GLN A 142 -14.47 16.13 -20.78
CA GLN A 142 -13.85 15.86 -19.47
C GLN A 142 -14.51 16.65 -18.34
N ARG A 143 -15.02 17.86 -18.62
CA ARG A 143 -15.79 18.67 -17.65
C ARG A 143 -17.11 18.01 -17.22
N THR A 144 -17.62 17.02 -17.95
CA THR A 144 -18.81 16.24 -17.58
C THR A 144 -18.53 15.07 -16.63
N VAL A 145 -17.25 14.76 -16.35
CA VAL A 145 -16.85 13.77 -15.33
C VAL A 145 -17.49 14.14 -13.99
N THR A 146 -17.98 13.13 -13.25
CA THR A 146 -18.63 13.33 -11.94
C THR A 146 -17.70 12.93 -10.82
N VAL A 147 -18.01 13.34 -9.59
CA VAL A 147 -17.30 12.86 -8.39
C VAL A 147 -17.31 11.33 -8.30
N ARG A 148 -18.42 10.68 -8.67
CA ARG A 148 -18.51 9.21 -8.74
C ARG A 148 -17.49 8.63 -9.72
N HIS A 149 -17.31 9.24 -10.89
CA HIS A 149 -16.31 8.77 -11.86
C HIS A 149 -14.89 8.83 -11.30
N LEU A 150 -14.54 9.90 -10.55
CA LEU A 150 -13.23 10.01 -9.89
C LEU A 150 -13.03 8.91 -8.84
N LEU A 151 -14.02 8.68 -7.97
CA LEU A 151 -13.98 7.64 -6.93
C LEU A 151 -13.83 6.22 -7.48
N LYS A 152 -14.36 5.98 -8.68
CA LYS A 152 -14.34 4.67 -9.34
C LYS A 152 -13.19 4.52 -10.33
N SER A 153 -12.36 5.54 -10.52
CA SER A 153 -11.23 5.56 -11.47
C SER A 153 -11.66 5.28 -12.92
N VAL A 154 -12.80 5.86 -13.31
CA VAL A 154 -13.40 5.74 -14.65
C VAL A 154 -13.66 7.11 -15.28
N SER A 155 -12.87 8.13 -14.91
CA SER A 155 -13.04 9.47 -15.50
C SER A 155 -12.74 9.51 -16.99
N GLY A 156 -11.82 8.66 -17.46
CA GLY A 156 -11.28 8.71 -18.81
C GLY A 156 -10.21 9.77 -19.03
N ILE A 157 -9.84 10.55 -18.01
CA ILE A 157 -8.88 11.67 -18.11
C ILE A 157 -7.45 11.15 -17.98
N ASN A 158 -6.65 11.29 -19.04
CA ASN A 158 -5.25 10.88 -19.05
C ASN A 158 -4.27 12.05 -18.88
N HIS A 159 -4.49 12.90 -17.88
CA HIS A 159 -3.54 13.95 -17.54
C HIS A 159 -2.42 13.36 -16.65
N PRO A 160 -1.19 13.90 -16.72
CA PRO A 160 -0.14 13.58 -15.75
C PRO A 160 -0.49 14.18 -14.38
N ALA A 161 0.00 13.58 -13.29
CA ALA A 161 -0.33 14.03 -11.95
C ALA A 161 0.85 13.89 -10.97
N ALA A 162 0.75 14.59 -9.84
CA ALA A 162 1.60 14.34 -8.67
C ALA A 162 1.42 12.91 -8.14
N ALA A 163 2.47 12.37 -7.52
CA ALA A 163 2.53 11.02 -6.95
C ALA A 163 2.34 9.87 -7.97
N GLU A 164 2.53 10.11 -9.26
CA GLU A 164 2.63 9.05 -10.27
C GLU A 164 3.83 8.12 -10.04
N ALA A 165 3.60 6.82 -10.23
CA ALA A 165 4.55 5.75 -9.94
C ALA A 165 4.26 4.54 -10.84
N GLY A 166 4.63 3.33 -10.42
CA GLY A 166 4.70 2.12 -11.25
C GLY A 166 3.44 1.67 -12.03
N LEU A 167 2.27 2.32 -11.88
CA LEU A 167 1.07 2.04 -12.69
C LEU A 167 0.82 3.06 -13.81
N THR A 168 1.70 4.07 -13.99
CA THR A 168 1.53 5.09 -15.04
C THR A 168 1.56 4.49 -16.45
N ALA A 169 2.44 3.53 -16.73
CA ALA A 169 2.48 2.86 -18.05
C ALA A 169 1.18 2.11 -18.35
N GLU A 170 0.62 1.44 -17.34
CA GLU A 170 -0.68 0.76 -17.45
C GLU A 170 -1.82 1.75 -17.69
N LYS A 171 -1.86 2.86 -16.93
CA LYS A 171 -2.81 3.96 -17.12
C LYS A 171 -2.76 4.48 -18.56
N ASN A 172 -1.57 4.84 -19.04
CA ASN A 172 -1.38 5.40 -20.38
C ASN A 172 -1.79 4.41 -21.48
N ARG A 173 -1.48 3.12 -21.32
CA ARG A 173 -1.93 2.08 -22.26
C ARG A 173 -3.45 1.95 -22.31
N ARG A 174 -4.12 2.02 -21.15
CA ARG A 174 -5.58 1.87 -21.05
C ARG A 174 -6.33 3.07 -21.62
N LEU A 175 -5.90 4.29 -21.26
CA LEU A 175 -6.58 5.52 -21.66
C LEU A 175 -6.14 6.05 -23.03
N GLY A 176 -4.90 5.75 -23.45
CA GLY A 176 -4.32 6.28 -24.67
C GLY A 176 -4.19 7.81 -24.67
N GLU A 177 -3.97 8.37 -25.86
CA GLU A 177 -3.86 9.83 -26.06
C GLU A 177 -5.18 10.46 -26.52
N ARG A 178 -6.15 9.65 -26.93
CA ARG A 178 -7.46 10.12 -27.39
C ARG A 178 -8.38 10.36 -26.20
N GLU A 179 -9.31 11.29 -26.39
CA GLU A 179 -10.34 11.57 -25.40
C GLU A 179 -11.24 10.35 -25.16
N ASN A 180 -11.47 10.03 -23.89
CA ASN A 180 -12.35 8.94 -23.46
C ASN A 180 -13.65 9.51 -22.91
N LEU A 181 -14.76 8.82 -23.16
CA LEU A 181 -16.03 9.15 -22.52
C LEU A 181 -16.00 8.74 -21.03
N PRO A 182 -16.53 9.58 -20.12
CA PRO A 182 -16.62 9.23 -18.70
C PRO A 182 -17.39 7.93 -18.47
N GLY A 183 -16.91 7.11 -17.54
CA GLY A 183 -17.50 5.83 -17.17
C GLY A 183 -17.20 4.66 -18.11
N LYS A 184 -16.41 4.86 -19.19
CA LYS A 184 -16.18 3.80 -20.21
C LYS A 184 -14.89 3.02 -20.03
N VAL A 185 -13.82 3.66 -19.56
CA VAL A 185 -12.52 3.01 -19.40
C VAL A 185 -12.08 3.15 -17.95
N TRP A 186 -11.83 2.00 -17.31
CA TRP A 186 -11.19 1.99 -16.01
C TRP A 186 -9.67 2.06 -16.15
N ALA A 187 -9.05 2.95 -15.39
CA ALA A 187 -7.61 3.04 -15.25
C ALA A 187 -7.24 3.56 -13.85
N TYR A 188 -6.29 2.94 -13.18
CA TYR A 188 -5.80 3.43 -11.90
C TYR A 188 -5.06 4.77 -12.07
N ASN A 189 -5.71 5.87 -11.68
CA ASN A 189 -5.35 7.20 -12.14
C ASN A 189 -5.13 8.18 -10.99
N ASN A 190 -3.88 8.58 -10.73
CA ASN A 190 -3.59 9.56 -9.68
C ASN A 190 -4.19 10.94 -9.94
N TRP A 191 -4.42 11.30 -11.20
CA TRP A 191 -5.12 12.53 -11.51
C TRP A 191 -6.52 12.55 -10.89
N ASP A 192 -7.28 11.45 -11.03
CA ASP A 192 -8.63 11.34 -10.46
C ASP A 192 -8.64 11.57 -8.95
N TYR A 193 -7.69 10.95 -8.25
CA TYR A 193 -7.62 11.00 -6.78
C TYR A 193 -7.15 12.36 -6.27
N ASN A 194 -6.27 13.03 -7.00
CA ASN A 194 -5.80 14.37 -6.65
C ASN A 194 -6.87 15.43 -7.00
N ALA A 195 -7.59 15.28 -8.12
CA ALA A 195 -8.76 16.09 -8.43
C ALA A 195 -9.86 15.91 -7.37
N LEU A 196 -10.06 14.68 -6.88
CA LEU A 196 -10.97 14.39 -5.78
C LEU A 196 -10.54 15.07 -4.46
N THR A 197 -9.23 15.21 -4.21
CA THR A 197 -8.71 16.01 -3.10
C THR A 197 -9.13 17.47 -3.25
N THR A 198 -9.00 18.04 -4.45
CA THR A 198 -9.42 19.43 -4.73
C THR A 198 -10.93 19.60 -4.59
N VAL A 199 -11.73 18.65 -5.08
CA VAL A 199 -13.19 18.62 -4.90
C VAL A 199 -13.54 18.61 -3.42
N PHE A 200 -12.92 17.73 -2.64
CA PHE A 200 -13.16 17.59 -1.22
C PHE A 200 -12.93 18.93 -0.50
N GLU A 201 -11.70 19.47 -0.59
CA GLU A 201 -11.34 20.71 0.12
C GLU A 201 -12.19 21.90 -0.31
N LYS A 202 -12.49 22.03 -1.61
CA LYS A 202 -13.35 23.11 -2.12
C LYS A 202 -14.77 23.04 -1.59
N ARG A 203 -15.29 21.81 -1.37
CA ARG A 203 -16.68 21.60 -0.93
C ARG A 203 -16.84 21.66 0.57
N THR A 204 -15.86 21.19 1.32
CA THR A 204 -15.91 21.15 2.79
C THR A 204 -15.26 22.36 3.44
N ALA A 205 -14.41 23.09 2.71
CA ALA A 205 -13.51 24.13 3.25
C ALA A 205 -12.54 23.60 4.32
N MET A 206 -12.36 22.29 4.42
CA MET A 206 -11.41 21.64 5.33
C MET A 206 -10.24 21.07 4.52
N SER A 207 -9.03 21.10 5.10
CA SER A 207 -7.94 20.30 4.53
C SER A 207 -8.19 18.81 4.77
N VAL A 208 -7.53 17.95 3.99
CA VAL A 208 -7.57 16.50 4.21
C VAL A 208 -7.03 16.13 5.60
N ALA A 209 -5.96 16.79 6.04
CA ALA A 209 -5.38 16.59 7.36
C ALA A 209 -6.39 16.93 8.48
N GLU A 210 -7.07 18.07 8.36
CA GLU A 210 -8.08 18.51 9.33
C GLU A 210 -9.27 17.55 9.40
N ALA A 211 -9.81 17.17 8.25
CA ALA A 211 -10.97 16.32 8.19
C ALA A 211 -10.66 14.90 8.66
N PHE A 212 -9.46 14.39 8.37
CA PHE A 212 -9.03 13.09 8.87
C PHE A 212 -8.84 13.10 10.38
N ASP A 213 -8.16 14.12 10.92
CA ASP A 213 -7.92 14.24 12.35
C ASP A 213 -9.25 14.29 13.13
N LEU A 214 -10.14 15.21 12.78
CA LEU A 214 -11.43 15.40 13.46
C LEU A 214 -12.44 14.28 13.19
N GLY A 215 -12.50 13.80 11.95
CA GLY A 215 -13.54 12.88 11.48
C GLY A 215 -13.21 11.41 11.68
N ILE A 216 -11.93 11.05 11.79
CA ILE A 216 -11.46 9.66 11.82
C ILE A 216 -10.48 9.43 12.97
N ALA A 217 -9.36 10.15 13.03
CA ALA A 217 -8.29 9.81 13.97
C ALA A 217 -8.70 9.99 15.44
N GLN A 218 -9.26 11.15 15.80
CA GLN A 218 -9.74 11.41 17.16
C GLN A 218 -10.90 10.48 17.54
N PRO A 219 -11.96 10.29 16.72
CA PRO A 219 -13.01 9.33 17.03
C PRO A 219 -12.52 7.89 17.22
N LEU A 220 -11.51 7.45 16.46
CA LEU A 220 -10.93 6.11 16.58
C LEU A 220 -9.86 6.01 17.68
N ALA A 221 -9.59 7.09 18.41
CA ALA A 221 -8.52 7.18 19.41
C ALA A 221 -7.18 6.65 18.87
N MET A 222 -6.82 7.10 17.65
CA MET A 222 -5.50 6.82 17.08
C MET A 222 -4.40 7.33 18.02
N GLN A 223 -3.36 6.53 18.21
CA GLN A 223 -2.35 6.73 19.26
C GLN A 223 -1.04 7.30 18.74
N ASP A 224 -0.69 6.97 17.51
CA ASP A 224 0.62 7.24 16.92
C ASP A 224 0.51 8.31 15.81
N TYR A 225 -0.66 8.41 15.17
CA TYR A 225 -0.97 9.45 14.19
C TYR A 225 -0.98 10.84 14.83
N VAL A 226 -0.32 11.78 14.15
CA VAL A 226 -0.46 13.22 14.37
C VAL A 226 -0.83 13.92 13.06
N ARG A 227 -1.41 15.12 13.16
CA ARG A 227 -1.91 15.86 11.98
C ARG A 227 -0.80 16.14 10.96
N GLU A 228 0.43 16.32 11.42
CA GLU A 228 1.63 16.58 10.63
C GLU A 228 2.08 15.37 9.78
N ASP A 229 1.54 14.17 10.04
CA ASP A 229 1.76 12.99 9.21
C ASP A 229 1.11 13.12 7.82
N VAL A 230 0.26 14.14 7.64
CA VAL A 230 -0.38 14.48 6.37
C VAL A 230 0.34 15.65 5.71
N SER A 231 0.85 15.43 4.50
CA SER A 231 1.50 16.46 3.69
C SER A 231 0.93 16.50 2.28
N TYR A 232 1.11 17.62 1.58
CA TYR A 232 0.73 17.73 0.17
C TYR A 232 1.95 17.59 -0.72
N LEU A 233 1.88 16.66 -1.67
CA LEU A 233 2.81 16.58 -2.79
C LEU A 233 2.19 17.29 -4.00
N GLU A 234 2.89 18.28 -4.50
CA GLU A 234 2.48 19.11 -5.65
C GLU A 234 3.39 18.83 -6.85
N ALA A 235 2.85 18.99 -8.05
CA ALA A 235 3.59 18.91 -9.31
C ALA A 235 2.92 19.88 -10.31
N PRO A 236 2.99 21.20 -10.07
CA PRO A 236 2.24 22.21 -10.82
C PRO A 236 2.60 22.25 -12.31
N GLU A 237 3.77 21.73 -12.69
CA GLU A 237 4.17 21.53 -14.09
C GLU A 237 3.41 20.40 -14.79
N ARG A 238 2.74 19.52 -14.04
CA ARG A 238 1.95 18.38 -14.54
C ARG A 238 0.45 18.58 -14.36
N SER A 239 0.04 18.97 -13.15
CA SER A 239 -1.35 19.21 -12.79
C SER A 239 -1.40 20.16 -11.59
N ARG A 240 -2.43 21.01 -11.53
CA ARG A 240 -2.71 21.83 -10.34
C ARG A 240 -3.25 21.03 -9.14
N HIS A 241 -3.60 19.76 -9.35
CA HIS A 241 -4.19 18.93 -8.31
C HIS A 241 -3.12 18.26 -7.46
N LYS A 242 -3.05 18.67 -6.19
CA LYS A 242 -2.14 18.13 -5.18
C LYS A 242 -2.56 16.76 -4.65
N ALA A 243 -1.57 15.96 -4.27
CA ALA A 243 -1.75 14.67 -3.63
C ALA A 243 -1.64 14.80 -2.10
N ALA A 244 -2.69 14.46 -1.35
CA ALA A 244 -2.59 14.31 0.11
C ALA A 244 -1.87 13.00 0.46
N MET A 245 -0.63 13.10 0.94
CA MET A 245 0.26 12.01 1.39
C MET A 245 0.08 11.77 2.89
N PHE A 246 0.31 10.53 3.33
CA PHE A 246 0.10 10.11 4.72
C PHE A 246 1.27 9.24 5.19
N HIS A 247 1.66 9.45 6.44
CA HIS A 247 2.28 8.42 7.27
C HIS A 247 1.24 7.83 8.22
N MET A 248 1.36 6.54 8.55
CA MET A 248 0.45 5.86 9.47
C MET A 248 1.15 4.68 10.11
N SER A 249 0.91 4.45 11.40
CA SER A 249 1.40 3.25 12.09
C SER A 249 0.53 2.04 11.73
N ALA A 250 1.07 0.82 11.88
CA ALA A 250 0.27 -0.38 11.65
C ALA A 250 -0.90 -0.49 12.63
N ARG A 251 -0.69 -0.02 13.87
CA ARG A 251 -1.70 -0.01 14.94
C ARG A 251 -2.87 0.90 14.59
N ASP A 252 -2.61 2.13 14.16
CA ASP A 252 -3.68 3.07 13.80
C ASP A 252 -4.34 2.71 12.48
N LEU A 253 -3.58 2.15 11.54
CA LEU A 253 -4.15 1.61 10.31
C LEU A 253 -5.08 0.41 10.58
N ALA A 254 -4.76 -0.42 11.57
CA ALA A 254 -5.64 -1.52 11.99
C ALA A 254 -6.94 -1.00 12.62
N ARG A 255 -6.90 0.09 13.40
CA ARG A 255 -8.11 0.77 13.91
C ARG A 255 -8.98 1.30 12.77
N PHE A 256 -8.36 1.93 11.77
CA PHE A 256 -9.07 2.38 10.57
C PHE A 256 -9.70 1.19 9.82
N GLY A 257 -9.00 0.06 9.69
CA GLY A 257 -9.57 -1.15 9.12
C GLY A 257 -10.73 -1.70 9.93
N GLN A 258 -10.62 -1.70 11.26
CA GLN A 258 -11.67 -2.19 12.16
C GLN A 258 -12.95 -1.38 12.01
N LEU A 259 -12.85 -0.05 11.80
CA LEU A 259 -14.00 0.79 11.47
C LEU A 259 -14.76 0.27 10.23
N TYR A 260 -14.06 -0.18 9.19
CA TYR A 260 -14.70 -0.73 7.99
C TYR A 260 -15.30 -2.11 8.26
N LEU A 261 -14.59 -2.96 9.00
CA LEU A 261 -15.06 -4.28 9.39
C LEU A 261 -16.35 -4.20 10.22
N ASP A 262 -16.45 -3.20 11.11
CA ASP A 262 -17.61 -2.91 11.96
C ASP A 262 -18.66 -2.03 11.27
N LYS A 263 -18.62 -1.96 9.94
CA LYS A 263 -19.62 -1.22 9.12
C LYS A 263 -19.79 0.24 9.54
N GLY A 264 -18.69 0.86 9.95
CA GLY A 264 -18.60 2.28 10.25
C GLY A 264 -19.05 2.67 11.66
N VAL A 265 -19.24 1.71 12.57
CA VAL A 265 -19.68 1.95 13.95
C VAL A 265 -18.54 1.67 14.93
N LEU A 266 -18.34 2.58 15.88
CA LEU A 266 -17.46 2.40 17.04
C LEU A 266 -18.25 2.75 18.30
N GLU A 267 -18.31 1.84 19.28
CA GLU A 267 -18.98 2.07 20.58
C GLU A 267 -20.40 2.67 20.45
N SER A 268 -21.20 2.17 19.51
CA SER A 268 -22.54 2.69 19.16
C SER A 268 -22.58 4.05 18.44
N ARG A 269 -21.44 4.72 18.24
CA ARG A 269 -21.33 5.93 17.41
C ARG A 269 -21.07 5.55 15.96
N ARG A 270 -21.89 6.06 15.05
CA ARG A 270 -21.65 5.95 13.60
C ARG A 270 -20.65 7.00 13.15
N ILE A 271 -19.48 6.56 12.70
CA ILE A 271 -18.41 7.39 12.13
C ILE A 271 -18.50 7.40 10.60
N LEU A 272 -18.83 6.25 10.00
CA LEU A 272 -19.01 6.08 8.57
C LEU A 272 -20.34 5.36 8.29
N SER A 273 -21.01 5.72 7.20
CA SER A 273 -22.26 5.07 6.83
C SER A 273 -21.99 3.63 6.36
N ASP A 274 -22.80 2.68 6.83
CA ASP A 274 -22.77 1.31 6.33
C ASP A 274 -23.04 1.26 4.83
N SER A 275 -24.00 2.04 4.35
CA SER A 275 -24.32 2.19 2.93
C SER A 275 -23.18 2.79 2.10
N TRP A 276 -22.22 3.48 2.71
CA TRP A 276 -20.99 3.90 2.01
C TRP A 276 -20.02 2.73 1.86
N ILE A 277 -19.86 1.94 2.93
CA ILE A 277 -18.98 0.77 2.92
C ILE A 277 -19.51 -0.29 1.96
N GLU A 278 -20.82 -0.55 1.95
CA GLU A 278 -21.45 -1.52 1.02
C GLU A 278 -21.24 -1.17 -0.45
N ARG A 279 -21.20 0.13 -0.79
CA ARG A 279 -20.95 0.58 -2.17
C ARG A 279 -19.59 0.14 -2.71
N ILE A 280 -18.61 -0.05 -1.85
CA ILE A 280 -17.24 -0.44 -2.24
C ILE A 280 -17.28 -1.73 -3.04
N THR A 281 -17.97 -2.75 -2.54
CA THR A 281 -18.05 -4.06 -3.19
C THR A 281 -19.24 -4.14 -4.14
N ALA A 282 -20.37 -3.53 -3.80
CA ALA A 282 -21.61 -3.60 -4.59
C ALA A 282 -21.51 -2.88 -5.95
N GLU A 283 -20.78 -1.77 -6.03
CA GLU A 283 -20.65 -0.98 -7.25
C GLU A 283 -19.24 -1.02 -7.85
N ALA A 284 -18.39 -1.96 -7.42
CA ALA A 284 -17.05 -2.13 -7.96
C ALA A 284 -17.06 -2.40 -9.47
N VAL A 285 -16.08 -1.86 -10.18
CA VAL A 285 -15.88 -2.08 -11.61
C VAL A 285 -14.79 -3.11 -11.84
N ASP A 286 -14.93 -3.89 -12.90
CA ASP A 286 -13.89 -4.83 -13.32
C ASP A 286 -12.69 -4.05 -13.86
N THR A 287 -11.51 -4.42 -13.37
CA THR A 287 -10.25 -3.80 -13.80
C THR A 287 -9.68 -4.50 -15.03
N GLY A 288 -10.19 -5.68 -15.38
CA GLY A 288 -9.61 -6.56 -16.39
C GLY A 288 -8.36 -7.32 -15.89
N ASP A 289 -7.92 -7.09 -14.65
CA ASP A 289 -6.90 -7.88 -13.99
C ASP A 289 -7.52 -9.09 -13.24
N ARG A 290 -6.66 -9.98 -12.75
CA ARG A 290 -7.01 -11.14 -11.91
C ARG A 290 -6.34 -11.04 -10.53
N GLY A 291 -6.73 -11.94 -9.63
CA GLY A 291 -6.23 -12.02 -8.27
C GLY A 291 -6.69 -10.82 -7.44
N LEU A 292 -5.78 -10.32 -6.60
CA LEU A 292 -6.07 -9.27 -5.63
C LEU A 292 -6.58 -7.95 -6.23
N ARG A 293 -6.29 -7.64 -7.50
CA ARG A 293 -6.69 -6.38 -8.16
C ARG A 293 -7.81 -6.56 -9.17
N SER A 294 -8.59 -7.64 -9.08
CA SER A 294 -9.59 -7.98 -10.11
C SER A 294 -10.69 -6.92 -10.28
N ARG A 295 -11.14 -6.32 -9.18
CA ARG A 295 -12.16 -5.27 -9.18
C ARG A 295 -11.69 -4.07 -8.35
N HIS A 296 -12.25 -2.90 -8.62
CA HIS A 296 -11.95 -1.67 -7.90
C HIS A 296 -13.23 -0.87 -7.64
N GLY A 297 -13.42 -0.41 -6.40
CA GLY A 297 -14.62 0.29 -5.98
C GLY A 297 -14.31 1.33 -4.93
N TYR A 298 -14.66 2.59 -5.20
CA TYR A 298 -14.51 3.69 -4.25
C TYR A 298 -13.12 3.74 -3.58
N LEU A 299 -12.07 3.63 -4.39
CA LEU A 299 -10.64 3.66 -4.00
C LEU A 299 -10.11 2.41 -3.26
N TRP A 300 -10.90 1.35 -3.17
CA TRP A 300 -10.48 0.04 -2.65
C TRP A 300 -10.33 -0.99 -3.78
N TRP A 301 -9.43 -1.94 -3.59
CA TRP A 301 -9.31 -3.12 -4.43
C TRP A 301 -10.16 -4.26 -3.89
N ILE A 302 -10.76 -5.04 -4.80
CA ILE A 302 -11.59 -6.19 -4.48
C ILE A 302 -10.96 -7.40 -5.20
N PRO A 303 -10.46 -8.39 -4.46
CA PRO A 303 -9.92 -9.64 -5.01
C PRO A 303 -10.99 -10.46 -5.73
N ASP A 304 -10.58 -11.32 -6.67
CA ASP A 304 -11.42 -12.40 -7.19
C ASP A 304 -11.36 -13.66 -6.30
N ALA A 305 -12.17 -14.65 -6.63
CA ALA A 305 -12.29 -15.90 -5.88
C ALA A 305 -10.99 -16.73 -5.87
N ASP A 306 -10.14 -16.57 -6.89
CA ASP A 306 -8.87 -17.31 -7.01
C ASP A 306 -7.74 -16.67 -6.19
N SER A 307 -8.00 -15.55 -5.51
CA SER A 307 -7.02 -14.82 -4.71
C SER A 307 -6.63 -15.50 -3.40
N GLY A 308 -7.36 -16.53 -2.97
CA GLY A 308 -7.21 -17.17 -1.66
C GLY A 308 -7.81 -16.37 -0.49
N LEU A 309 -8.50 -15.26 -0.78
CA LEU A 309 -9.26 -14.50 0.22
C LEU A 309 -10.76 -14.76 0.06
N PRO A 310 -11.53 -14.77 1.17
CA PRO A 310 -12.98 -14.97 1.14
C PRO A 310 -13.72 -13.94 0.29
N ALA A 311 -14.94 -14.30 -0.12
CA ALA A 311 -15.82 -13.39 -0.82
C ALA A 311 -16.07 -12.10 -0.02
N ALA A 312 -16.31 -11.00 -0.74
CA ALA A 312 -16.48 -9.66 -0.16
C ALA A 312 -15.27 -9.12 0.63
N SER A 313 -14.11 -9.79 0.59
CA SER A 313 -12.85 -9.17 1.02
C SER A 313 -12.53 -7.96 0.14
N PHE A 314 -11.92 -6.94 0.74
CA PHE A 314 -11.41 -5.78 0.02
C PHE A 314 -10.18 -5.24 0.74
N TRP A 315 -9.32 -4.55 0.01
CA TRP A 315 -8.03 -4.13 0.55
C TRP A 315 -7.52 -2.83 -0.08
N ALA A 316 -6.71 -2.13 0.69
CA ALA A 316 -5.93 -0.98 0.23
C ALA A 316 -4.49 -1.43 -0.02
N TRP A 317 -3.91 -0.96 -1.12
CA TRP A 317 -2.57 -1.35 -1.54
C TRP A 317 -1.70 -0.14 -1.82
N GLY A 318 -0.46 -0.17 -1.32
CA GLY A 318 0.57 0.84 -1.50
C GLY A 318 1.87 0.27 -2.05
N PHE A 319 2.68 1.16 -2.62
CA PHE A 319 4.01 0.83 -3.10
C PHE A 319 4.89 0.28 -1.96
N GLY A 320 5.66 -0.78 -2.22
CA GLY A 320 6.40 -1.51 -1.18
C GLY A 320 5.54 -2.53 -0.41
N GLN A 321 4.39 -2.93 -0.97
CA GLN A 321 3.43 -3.85 -0.34
C GLN A 321 2.88 -3.33 0.99
N GLN A 322 2.69 -2.02 1.10
CA GLN A 322 1.79 -1.52 2.14
C GLN A 322 0.42 -2.14 1.87
N ALA A 323 -0.16 -2.82 2.85
CA ALA A 323 -1.44 -3.47 2.70
C ALA A 323 -2.30 -3.27 3.94
N LEU A 324 -3.58 -2.96 3.70
CA LEU A 324 -4.66 -3.04 4.69
C LEU A 324 -5.74 -3.93 4.10
N LEU A 325 -5.95 -5.11 4.66
CA LEU A 325 -6.96 -6.07 4.23
C LEU A 325 -8.12 -6.09 5.21
N ILE A 326 -9.34 -6.02 4.69
CA ILE A 326 -10.58 -6.18 5.43
C ILE A 326 -11.22 -7.47 4.95
N ILE A 327 -11.38 -8.44 5.85
CA ILE A 327 -11.86 -9.78 5.54
C ILE A 327 -13.09 -10.07 6.41
N PRO A 328 -14.30 -9.70 5.94
CA PRO A 328 -15.52 -9.80 6.73
C PRO A 328 -15.82 -11.21 7.24
N GLU A 329 -15.61 -12.22 6.39
CA GLU A 329 -15.87 -13.62 6.74
C GLU A 329 -14.97 -14.14 7.87
N TRP A 330 -13.71 -13.69 7.90
CA TRP A 330 -12.79 -14.02 9.00
C TRP A 330 -12.97 -13.10 10.21
N ARG A 331 -13.79 -12.04 10.08
CA ARG A 331 -13.91 -10.96 11.06
C ARG A 331 -12.53 -10.38 11.38
N SER A 332 -11.70 -10.23 10.35
CA SER A 332 -10.29 -9.90 10.49
C SER A 332 -9.88 -8.64 9.72
N VAL A 333 -8.92 -7.93 10.32
CA VAL A 333 -8.15 -6.86 9.69
C VAL A 333 -6.68 -7.27 9.71
N ILE A 334 -6.03 -7.18 8.57
CA ILE A 334 -4.60 -7.50 8.44
C ILE A 334 -3.88 -6.29 7.88
N VAL A 335 -2.82 -5.87 8.56
CA VAL A 335 -1.98 -4.75 8.15
C VAL A 335 -0.56 -5.23 7.95
N HIS A 336 0.01 -4.95 6.79
CA HIS A 336 1.42 -5.17 6.49
C HIS A 336 2.04 -3.85 6.02
N LEU A 337 3.13 -3.42 6.65
CA LEU A 337 3.88 -2.23 6.28
C LEU A 337 5.37 -2.55 6.14
N SER A 338 6.02 -1.82 5.25
CA SER A 338 7.47 -1.83 5.04
C SER A 338 7.99 -0.40 5.05
N ASP A 339 9.15 -0.18 5.65
CA ASP A 339 9.88 1.06 5.48
C ASP A 339 10.42 1.14 4.06
N THR A 340 9.96 2.14 3.33
CA THR A 340 10.35 2.35 1.93
C THR A 340 11.31 3.52 1.78
N THR A 341 11.77 4.13 2.88
CA THR A 341 12.60 5.32 2.86
C THR A 341 13.91 5.07 2.08
N GLU A 342 14.64 4.03 2.47
CA GLU A 342 15.91 3.67 1.84
C GLU A 342 15.74 3.16 0.41
N PHE A 343 14.72 2.33 0.18
CA PHE A 343 14.36 1.91 -1.17
C PHE A 343 14.12 3.12 -2.09
N ARG A 344 13.25 4.04 -1.66
CA ARG A 344 12.90 5.22 -2.47
C ARG A 344 14.11 6.09 -2.72
N ARG A 345 14.95 6.31 -1.70
CA ARG A 345 16.19 7.09 -1.85
C ARG A 345 17.05 6.52 -2.98
N ARG A 346 17.29 5.21 -2.98
CA ARG A 346 18.07 4.55 -4.04
C ARG A 346 17.34 4.54 -5.38
N PHE A 347 16.06 4.21 -5.39
CA PHE A 347 15.24 4.14 -6.61
C PHE A 347 15.14 5.48 -7.33
N PHE A 348 14.82 6.55 -6.59
CA PHE A 348 14.75 7.88 -7.17
C PHE A 348 16.13 8.43 -7.51
N GLY A 349 17.19 8.10 -6.75
CA GLY A 349 18.56 8.42 -7.15
C GLY A 349 18.91 7.80 -8.52
N LEU A 350 18.54 6.53 -8.75
CA LEU A 350 18.74 5.91 -10.07
C LEU A 350 17.98 6.59 -11.21
N ILE A 351 16.79 7.14 -10.94
CA ILE A 351 15.98 7.81 -11.97
C ILE A 351 16.46 9.24 -12.20
N GLN A 352 16.68 9.99 -11.13
CA GLN A 352 16.95 11.43 -11.18
C GLN A 352 18.43 11.72 -11.41
N ASP A 353 19.32 10.98 -10.75
CA ASP A 353 20.76 11.22 -10.80
C ASP A 353 21.40 10.41 -11.95
N ASP A 354 21.03 9.14 -12.08
CA ASP A 354 21.60 8.25 -13.11
C ASP A 354 20.80 8.26 -14.43
N GLY A 355 19.62 8.89 -14.47
CA GLY A 355 18.79 8.99 -15.68
C GLY A 355 18.16 7.67 -16.15
N LEU A 356 18.00 6.68 -15.27
CA LEU A 356 17.38 5.40 -15.64
C LEU A 356 15.86 5.54 -15.78
N GLU A 357 15.31 4.83 -16.76
CA GLU A 357 13.87 4.58 -16.82
C GLU A 357 13.39 3.85 -15.54
N PRO A 358 12.19 4.14 -15.01
CA PRO A 358 11.72 3.56 -13.75
C PRO A 358 11.75 2.02 -13.71
N GLN A 359 11.48 1.36 -14.84
CA GLN A 359 11.56 -0.09 -14.96
C GLN A 359 13.01 -0.59 -14.83
N ALA A 360 13.95 0.08 -15.50
CA ALA A 360 15.37 -0.26 -15.43
C ALA A 360 15.96 0.01 -14.04
N ALA A 361 15.54 1.10 -13.37
CA ALA A 361 15.92 1.38 -11.99
C ALA A 361 15.45 0.29 -11.04
N LEU A 362 14.20 -0.18 -11.20
CA LEU A 362 13.66 -1.28 -10.41
C LEU A 362 14.41 -2.59 -10.67
N GLU A 363 14.67 -2.92 -11.93
CA GLU A 363 15.44 -4.12 -12.32
C GLU A 363 16.86 -4.08 -11.76
N LYS A 364 17.53 -2.91 -11.80
CA LYS A 364 18.86 -2.73 -11.21
C LYS A 364 18.86 -3.02 -9.71
N LEU A 365 17.86 -2.53 -8.96
CA LEU A 365 17.73 -2.82 -7.53
C LEU A 365 17.37 -4.28 -7.24
N ILE A 366 16.57 -4.93 -8.08
CA ILE A 366 16.24 -6.35 -7.93
C ILE A 366 17.49 -7.21 -8.18
N VAL A 367 18.25 -6.92 -9.23
CA VAL A 367 19.48 -7.67 -9.58
C VAL A 367 20.55 -7.50 -8.51
N LEU A 368 20.66 -6.30 -7.91
CA LEU A 368 21.56 -6.01 -6.78
C LEU A 368 21.41 -7.02 -5.65
N CYS A 369 20.19 -7.54 -5.43
CA CYS A 369 19.88 -8.45 -4.32
C CYS A 369 19.95 -9.93 -4.67
N ARG A 370 20.33 -10.30 -5.89
CA ARG A 370 20.59 -11.70 -6.27
C ARG A 370 21.96 -12.18 -5.81
N GLU A 371 22.96 -11.30 -5.85
CA GLU A 371 24.33 -11.57 -5.39
C GLU A 371 24.84 -10.37 -4.56
N PRO A 372 24.28 -10.15 -3.36
CA PRO A 372 24.64 -8.97 -2.57
C PRO A 372 26.10 -9.05 -2.12
N VAL A 373 26.88 -8.02 -2.46
CA VAL A 373 28.17 -7.75 -1.78
C VAL A 373 27.91 -7.10 -0.42
N GLU A 374 28.88 -7.15 0.48
CA GLU A 374 28.76 -6.70 1.89
C GLU A 374 28.10 -5.31 2.04
N GLU A 375 28.46 -4.37 1.16
CA GLU A 375 27.93 -3.00 1.12
C GLU A 375 26.43 -2.89 0.74
N THR A 376 25.90 -3.89 0.05
CA THR A 376 24.49 -3.97 -0.40
C THR A 376 23.68 -4.98 0.38
N ALA A 377 24.31 -5.86 1.16
CA ALA A 377 23.67 -6.92 1.91
C ALA A 377 22.64 -6.39 2.92
N VAL A 378 22.95 -5.28 3.59
CA VAL A 378 22.00 -4.62 4.52
C VAL A 378 20.77 -4.13 3.77
N PHE A 379 20.95 -3.42 2.65
CA PHE A 379 19.83 -2.96 1.81
C PHE A 379 19.00 -4.14 1.30
N CYS A 380 19.65 -5.19 0.82
CA CYS A 380 18.95 -6.36 0.29
C CYS A 380 18.20 -7.17 1.34
N ALA A 381 18.65 -7.13 2.59
CA ALA A 381 18.02 -7.81 3.71
C ALA A 381 16.97 -6.94 4.43
N LYS A 382 17.12 -5.62 4.47
CA LYS A 382 16.28 -4.72 5.29
C LYS A 382 15.42 -3.78 4.45
N ASP A 383 15.94 -3.31 3.33
CA ASP A 383 15.40 -2.14 2.65
C ASP A 383 14.90 -2.44 1.23
N ARG A 384 14.97 -3.69 0.73
CA ARG A 384 14.65 -4.03 -0.67
C ARG A 384 13.16 -4.10 -1.00
N PHE A 385 12.30 -3.78 -0.04
CA PHE A 385 10.84 -3.95 -0.01
C PHE A 385 10.35 -5.39 -0.34
N VAL A 386 9.14 -5.73 0.10
CA VAL A 386 8.55 -7.06 -0.15
C VAL A 386 8.09 -7.19 -1.61
N SER A 387 8.50 -8.23 -2.33
CA SER A 387 8.04 -8.44 -3.72
C SER A 387 6.57 -8.89 -3.79
N ARG A 388 5.97 -8.83 -4.98
CA ARG A 388 4.58 -9.32 -5.18
C ARG A 388 4.44 -10.81 -4.90
N SER A 389 5.43 -11.62 -5.26
CA SER A 389 5.42 -13.07 -5.03
C SER A 389 5.59 -13.41 -3.55
N GLU A 390 6.49 -12.72 -2.85
CA GLU A 390 6.66 -12.88 -1.40
C GLU A 390 5.39 -12.47 -0.64
N PHE A 391 4.76 -11.36 -1.05
CA PHE A 391 3.50 -10.93 -0.45
C PHE A 391 2.34 -11.90 -0.73
N ALA A 392 2.25 -12.44 -1.95
CA ALA A 392 1.25 -13.46 -2.27
C ALA A 392 1.45 -14.74 -1.43
N GLU A 393 2.70 -15.15 -1.21
CA GLU A 393 3.02 -16.27 -0.33
C GLU A 393 2.69 -15.95 1.13
N LEU A 394 2.96 -14.73 1.61
CA LEU A 394 2.56 -14.30 2.95
C LEU A 394 1.04 -14.43 3.14
N LEU A 395 0.24 -13.99 2.16
CA LEU A 395 -1.22 -14.15 2.21
C LEU A 395 -1.64 -15.62 2.19
N ARG A 396 -0.93 -16.48 1.45
CA ARG A 396 -1.19 -17.93 1.45
C ARG A 396 -0.90 -18.55 2.82
N VAL A 397 0.22 -18.19 3.46
CA VAL A 397 0.56 -18.66 4.80
C VAL A 397 -0.46 -18.17 5.83
N ILE A 398 -0.91 -16.91 5.73
CA ILE A 398 -2.01 -16.36 6.55
C ILE A 398 -3.30 -17.14 6.34
N ALA A 399 -3.68 -17.42 5.10
CA ALA A 399 -4.87 -18.19 4.78
C ALA A 399 -4.81 -19.63 5.31
N ASN A 400 -3.64 -20.28 5.28
CA ASN A 400 -3.47 -21.60 5.88
C ASN A 400 -3.57 -21.57 7.42
N ALA A 401 -3.11 -20.49 8.04
CA ALA A 401 -3.23 -20.28 9.48
C ALA A 401 -4.68 -20.01 9.91
N ARG A 402 -5.54 -19.58 8.98
CA ARG A 402 -6.99 -19.56 9.19
C ARG A 402 -7.49 -20.99 9.14
N ALA A 403 -7.71 -21.58 10.31
CA ALA A 403 -8.18 -22.95 10.44
C ALA A 403 -9.66 -23.04 10.03
N GLU A 404 -9.93 -23.53 8.83
CA GLU A 404 -11.17 -24.26 8.57
C GLU A 404 -11.00 -25.66 9.15
N LYS A 405 -11.64 -25.93 10.28
CA LYS A 405 -11.99 -27.29 10.69
C LYS A 405 -13.48 -27.47 10.64
#